data_AF-A0A8T1DBA2-F1
#
_entry.id   AF-A0A8T1DBA2-F1
#
_cell.length_a   1.000
_cell.length_b   1.000
_cell.length_c   1.000
_cell.angle_alpha   90.00
_cell.angle_beta   90.00
_cell.angle_gamma   90.00
#
_symmetry.space_group_name_H-M   'P 1'
#
loop_
_entity.id
_entity.type
_entity.pdbx_description
1 polymer ?
#
loop_
_entity_poly.entity_id
_entity_poly.type
_entity_poly.pdbx_seq_one_letter_code
_entity_poly.pdbx_strand_id
1 'polypeptide(L)'
;MAQSGTQANVSKATSFRSATSVGQFPASPSKKKSAMYFVDEQGGPPRITPQQSLDEESDARLFAAKRMLAAVWMCVGLVPLLLQTRSYLKFVTPHKISQSLIVPTTAAKHITDMKTLCPMEGLEIAGAWWNVAVTHYYELDDGRVCHFVVPQYNIHGNYVLGTELVAPSKTSPANCKENSYFLEYYFYHGSIGYYAFYEEAVGTLCANDNIGYVRVRGLGTYDSNGAHLANDFGDSTYRLSYWYGLLGSVWIMYRSIMLRRSYISCKRYGRRCDRLQERMEFKDSVVFVQESMRLSAHGARNYHRTVLVYLLVEGLMSDLFMLIAQDGLLAKVQYISLGYNLSGIMSMLFEMVETMNWMRETLRCLIKRLLFNYETALIGELVCSAAMQFYLTGLNKSSLQRSKPVAQAVSYYVWSLVGHGIIVLGIVSVITSIRSIGAIISANGAR
;
A
#
# COMPACT_ATOMS: atom_id res chain seq x y z
N MET A 1 73.01 4.72 23.51
CA MET A 1 73.23 3.26 23.56
C MET A 1 72.90 2.67 22.19
N ALA A 2 73.77 1.81 21.70
CA ALA A 2 73.94 1.43 20.30
C ALA A 2 72.92 0.41 19.75
N GLN A 3 72.68 0.50 18.42
CA GLN A 3 72.51 -0.52 17.35
C GLN A 3 71.65 -1.78 17.66
N SER A 4 70.78 -2.36 16.82
CA SER A 4 70.69 -2.63 15.36
C SER A 4 69.31 -3.34 15.17
N GLY A 5 68.57 -3.36 14.04
CA GLY A 5 68.86 -3.03 12.65
C GLY A 5 67.64 -3.19 11.71
N THR A 6 67.87 -2.68 10.49
CA THR A 6 67.36 -3.11 9.15
C THR A 6 65.85 -3.02 8.85
N GLN A 7 65.33 -1.90 8.30
CA GLN A 7 65.22 -1.47 6.88
C GLN A 7 64.50 -2.42 5.90
N ALA A 8 63.35 -1.98 5.36
CA ALA A 8 63.18 -1.64 3.93
C ALA A 8 61.83 -0.92 3.64
N ASN A 9 61.92 0.15 2.83
CA ASN A 9 60.92 1.16 2.47
C ASN A 9 59.96 0.73 1.33
N VAL A 10 58.67 1.07 1.40
CA VAL A 10 57.91 2.13 0.66
C VAL A 10 57.94 2.08 -0.88
N SER A 11 56.77 1.91 -1.53
CA SER A 11 56.14 2.91 -2.44
C SER A 11 55.15 2.30 -3.46
N LYS A 12 54.26 3.18 -3.95
CA LYS A 12 53.05 2.97 -4.77
C LYS A 12 53.30 2.74 -6.27
N ALA A 13 52.28 2.15 -6.89
CA ALA A 13 51.89 2.01 -8.30
C ALA A 13 52.43 3.01 -9.35
N THR A 14 52.74 2.52 -10.56
CA THR A 14 52.19 3.02 -11.85
C THR A 14 52.52 2.13 -13.08
N SER A 15 51.48 1.89 -13.90
CA SER A 15 51.39 1.81 -15.39
C SER A 15 52.55 1.34 -16.27
N PHE A 16 52.28 0.33 -17.13
CA PHE A 16 52.78 0.28 -18.53
C PHE A 16 51.70 -0.25 -19.51
N ARG A 17 51.37 0.59 -20.52
CA ARG A 17 50.82 0.30 -21.88
C ARG A 17 52.04 0.01 -22.79
N SER A 18 52.03 -0.60 -23.99
CA SER A 18 51.07 -0.97 -25.05
C SER A 18 51.85 -1.77 -26.13
N ALA A 19 51.19 -2.62 -26.93
CA ALA A 19 51.36 -2.74 -28.40
C ALA A 19 50.31 -3.74 -28.96
N THR A 20 49.12 -3.32 -29.40
CA THR A 20 48.66 -2.99 -30.78
C THR A 20 48.66 -4.11 -31.83
N SER A 21 47.45 -4.51 -32.26
CA SER A 21 46.99 -4.68 -33.67
C SER A 21 45.54 -5.20 -33.63
N VAL A 22 44.49 -4.36 -33.74
CA VAL A 22 43.76 -3.88 -34.94
C VAL A 22 43.06 -4.96 -35.77
N GLY A 23 41.72 -4.88 -35.78
CA GLY A 23 40.81 -5.53 -36.74
C GLY A 23 39.34 -5.30 -36.37
N GLN A 24 38.67 -4.34 -37.02
CA GLN A 24 37.29 -3.89 -36.80
C GLN A 24 36.25 -4.67 -37.64
N PHE A 25 35.15 -5.12 -36.98
CA PHE A 25 33.73 -5.28 -37.40
C PHE A 25 33.32 -6.09 -38.67
N PRO A 26 32.01 -6.40 -38.90
CA PRO A 26 30.99 -7.03 -38.04
C PRO A 26 30.27 -8.22 -38.76
N ALA A 27 29.76 -9.25 -38.06
CA ALA A 27 28.76 -10.16 -38.67
C ALA A 27 27.90 -10.92 -37.65
N SER A 28 26.59 -10.89 -37.91
CA SER A 28 25.42 -11.51 -37.26
C SER A 28 25.63 -12.93 -36.68
N PRO A 29 24.97 -13.31 -35.57
CA PRO A 29 25.04 -14.68 -35.07
C PRO A 29 24.09 -15.57 -35.89
N SER A 30 24.61 -16.15 -36.96
CA SER A 30 24.03 -17.38 -37.52
C SER A 30 24.15 -18.49 -36.47
N LYS A 31 23.01 -18.95 -35.95
CA LYS A 31 22.91 -20.11 -35.07
C LYS A 31 23.47 -21.35 -35.78
N LYS A 32 24.77 -21.63 -35.62
CA LYS A 32 25.30 -22.97 -35.87
C LYS A 32 24.88 -23.86 -34.70
N LYS A 33 23.82 -24.67 -34.92
CA LYS A 33 23.45 -25.80 -34.07
C LYS A 33 24.65 -26.75 -34.00
N SER A 34 25.29 -26.86 -32.85
CA SER A 34 26.20 -27.96 -32.55
C SER A 34 25.37 -29.22 -32.34
N ALA A 35 25.35 -30.12 -33.33
CA ALA A 35 24.86 -31.48 -33.17
C ALA A 35 25.91 -32.25 -32.35
N MET A 36 25.55 -32.64 -31.13
CA MET A 36 26.38 -33.53 -30.32
C MET A 36 26.06 -34.97 -30.75
N TYR A 37 27.00 -35.61 -31.44
CA TYR A 37 26.89 -37.02 -31.81
C TYR A 37 27.26 -37.87 -30.61
N PHE A 38 26.30 -38.62 -30.07
CA PHE A 38 26.61 -39.77 -29.22
C PHE A 38 26.79 -40.99 -30.13
N VAL A 39 27.99 -41.57 -30.09
CA VAL A 39 28.25 -42.90 -30.65
C VAL A 39 27.99 -43.89 -29.53
N ASP A 40 26.93 -44.69 -29.68
CA ASP A 40 26.72 -45.87 -28.85
C ASP A 40 27.66 -46.97 -29.35
N GLU A 41 28.33 -47.70 -28.45
CA GLU A 41 29.28 -48.77 -28.79
C GLU A 41 28.63 -50.05 -29.36
N GLN A 42 27.37 -49.98 -29.79
CA GLN A 42 26.69 -51.07 -30.49
C GLN A 42 25.96 -50.49 -31.70
N GLY A 43 26.44 -50.85 -32.90
CA GLY A 43 26.06 -50.27 -34.18
C GLY A 43 24.58 -50.37 -34.55
N GLY A 44 23.79 -49.41 -34.07
CA GLY A 44 22.43 -49.12 -34.55
C GLY A 44 22.35 -47.73 -35.20
N PRO A 45 21.38 -47.50 -36.12
CA PRO A 45 21.26 -46.23 -36.84
C PRO A 45 20.86 -45.07 -35.90
N PRO A 46 21.24 -43.81 -36.22
CA PRO A 46 21.03 -42.67 -35.36
C PRO A 46 19.54 -42.39 -35.16
N ARG A 47 19.11 -42.33 -33.90
CA ARG A 47 17.74 -41.97 -33.51
C ARG A 47 17.58 -40.46 -33.62
N ILE A 48 16.81 -39.99 -34.59
CA ILE A 48 16.40 -38.59 -34.71
C ILE A 48 15.27 -38.35 -33.70
N THR A 49 15.55 -37.65 -32.61
CA THR A 49 14.51 -37.17 -31.69
C THR A 49 13.74 -36.03 -32.38
N PRO A 50 12.41 -36.10 -32.52
CA PRO A 50 11.64 -35.03 -33.15
C PRO A 50 11.71 -33.75 -32.30
N GLN A 51 11.86 -32.60 -32.96
CA GLN A 51 11.91 -31.27 -32.34
C GLN A 51 10.71 -31.00 -31.39
N GLN A 52 9.55 -31.63 -31.62
CA GLN A 52 8.39 -31.61 -30.72
C GLN A 52 8.68 -32.11 -29.29
N SER A 53 9.53 -33.12 -29.13
CA SER A 53 9.91 -33.64 -27.80
C SER A 53 10.82 -32.68 -27.02
N LEU A 54 11.59 -31.85 -27.72
CA LEU A 54 12.43 -30.81 -27.12
C LEU A 54 11.62 -29.57 -26.74
N ASP A 55 10.54 -29.27 -27.47
CA ASP A 55 9.60 -28.20 -27.13
C ASP A 55 8.71 -28.62 -25.93
N GLU A 56 8.27 -29.89 -25.84
CA GLU A 56 7.61 -30.43 -24.64
C GLU A 56 8.54 -30.51 -23.42
N GLU A 57 9.82 -30.84 -23.60
CA GLU A 57 10.80 -30.84 -22.49
C GLU A 57 11.17 -29.41 -22.05
N SER A 58 11.15 -28.45 -22.99
CA SER A 58 11.29 -27.00 -22.73
C SER A 58 10.10 -26.44 -21.94
N ASP A 59 8.87 -26.80 -22.32
CA ASP A 59 7.65 -26.41 -21.62
C ASP A 59 7.54 -27.11 -20.25
N ALA A 60 7.95 -28.37 -20.14
CA ALA A 60 8.08 -29.08 -18.86
C ALA A 60 9.11 -28.42 -17.92
N ARG A 61 10.16 -27.77 -18.46
CA ARG A 61 11.11 -26.96 -17.67
C ARG A 61 10.55 -25.61 -17.25
N LEU A 62 9.60 -25.03 -17.98
CA LEU A 62 8.89 -23.80 -17.59
C LEU A 62 7.97 -24.04 -16.37
N PHE A 63 7.38 -25.23 -16.26
CA PHE A 63 6.47 -25.65 -15.18
C PHE A 63 7.12 -26.47 -14.06
N ALA A 64 8.44 -26.38 -13.85
CA ALA A 64 9.06 -26.96 -12.66
C ALA A 64 8.43 -26.35 -11.39
N ALA A 65 7.98 -27.19 -10.45
CA ALA A 65 7.25 -26.78 -9.24
C ALA A 65 7.99 -25.68 -8.46
N LYS A 66 9.33 -25.77 -8.42
CA LYS A 66 10.17 -24.72 -7.84
C LYS A 66 10.03 -23.35 -8.52
N ARG A 67 9.97 -23.29 -9.86
CA ARG A 67 9.83 -22.04 -10.61
C ARG A 67 8.45 -21.43 -10.41
N MET A 68 7.42 -22.27 -10.41
CA MET A 68 6.05 -21.80 -10.16
C MET A 68 5.88 -21.24 -8.74
N LEU A 69 6.37 -21.93 -7.70
CA LEU A 69 6.35 -21.38 -6.34
C LEU A 69 7.11 -20.08 -6.22
N ALA A 70 8.27 -19.98 -6.89
CA ALA A 70 9.03 -18.75 -6.89
C ALA A 70 8.25 -17.60 -7.55
N ALA A 71 7.62 -17.85 -8.70
CA ALA A 71 6.80 -16.85 -9.40
C ALA A 71 5.62 -16.39 -8.53
N VAL A 72 4.88 -17.33 -7.94
CA VAL A 72 3.75 -17.02 -7.05
C VAL A 72 4.21 -16.26 -5.80
N TRP A 73 5.31 -16.68 -5.17
CA TRP A 73 5.90 -15.99 -4.01
C TRP A 73 6.34 -14.56 -4.35
N MET A 74 6.90 -14.34 -5.55
CA MET A 74 7.25 -13.00 -6.01
C MET A 74 5.99 -12.12 -6.14
N CYS A 75 4.94 -12.63 -6.79
CA CYS A 75 3.72 -11.88 -7.07
C CYS A 75 2.89 -11.57 -5.81
N VAL A 76 2.68 -12.57 -4.94
CA VAL A 76 1.79 -12.44 -3.77
C VAL A 76 2.54 -11.98 -2.51
N GLY A 77 3.87 -12.11 -2.49
CA GLY A 77 4.70 -11.79 -1.33
C GLY A 77 5.63 -10.60 -1.56
N LEU A 78 6.59 -10.75 -2.48
CA LEU A 78 7.65 -9.74 -2.65
C LEU A 78 7.14 -8.42 -3.24
N VAL A 79 6.29 -8.47 -4.27
CA VAL A 79 5.74 -7.25 -4.89
C VAL A 79 4.95 -6.40 -3.88
N PRO A 80 4.00 -6.97 -3.09
CA PRO A 80 3.34 -6.23 -2.02
C PRO A 80 4.32 -5.64 -1.00
N LEU A 81 5.35 -6.39 -0.57
CA LEU A 81 6.34 -5.90 0.38
C LEU A 81 7.13 -4.70 -0.17
N LEU A 82 7.51 -4.72 -1.45
CA LEU A 82 8.21 -3.62 -2.10
C LEU A 82 7.31 -2.38 -2.21
N LEU A 83 6.03 -2.57 -2.54
CA LEU A 83 5.06 -1.48 -2.58
C LEU A 83 4.81 -0.88 -1.19
N GLN A 84 4.69 -1.71 -0.16
CA GLN A 84 4.54 -1.27 1.22
C GLN A 84 5.80 -0.53 1.71
N THR A 85 6.99 -1.04 1.37
CA THR A 85 8.26 -0.37 1.69
C THR A 85 8.36 0.99 0.99
N ARG A 86 7.94 1.08 -0.27
CA ARG A 86 7.87 2.35 -1.00
C ARG A 86 6.91 3.34 -0.34
N SER A 87 5.72 2.90 0.08
CA SER A 87 4.77 3.73 0.82
C SER A 87 5.37 4.24 2.13
N TYR A 88 5.96 3.32 2.92
CA TYR A 88 6.63 3.65 4.17
C TYR A 88 7.72 4.71 3.96
N LEU A 89 8.56 4.56 2.93
CA LEU A 89 9.59 5.53 2.60
C LEU A 89 9.01 6.91 2.27
N LYS A 90 7.88 6.99 1.57
CA LYS A 90 7.21 8.28 1.29
C LYS A 90 6.75 8.95 2.58
N PHE A 91 6.19 8.19 3.53
CA PHE A 91 5.64 8.74 4.77
C PHE A 91 6.69 9.08 5.82
N VAL A 92 7.81 8.35 5.87
CA VAL A 92 8.90 8.61 6.83
C VAL A 92 9.85 9.72 6.34
N THR A 93 9.80 10.07 5.05
CA THR A 93 10.60 11.16 4.50
C THR A 93 10.13 12.48 5.11
N PRO A 94 11.04 13.30 5.69
CA PRO A 94 10.66 14.59 6.22
C PRO A 94 10.03 15.49 5.15
N HIS A 95 8.94 16.17 5.52
CA HIS A 95 8.19 17.04 4.61
C HIS A 95 8.16 18.48 5.13
N LYS A 96 7.73 19.40 4.27
CA LYS A 96 7.50 20.81 4.58
C LYS A 96 6.14 21.22 4.09
N ILE A 97 5.51 22.13 4.81
CA ILE A 97 4.27 22.79 4.40
C ILE A 97 4.62 23.96 3.48
N SER A 98 3.90 24.10 2.35
CA SER A 98 3.98 25.30 1.52
C SER A 98 3.80 26.57 2.34
N GLN A 99 4.64 27.59 2.10
CA GLN A 99 4.59 28.84 2.86
C GLN A 99 3.24 29.56 2.76
N SER A 100 2.58 29.48 1.61
CA SER A 100 1.23 30.00 1.36
C SER A 100 0.16 29.44 2.30
N LEU A 101 0.38 28.26 2.89
CA LEU A 101 -0.62 27.56 3.69
C LEU A 101 -0.38 27.69 5.20
N ILE A 102 0.76 28.25 5.60
CA ILE A 102 1.14 28.42 7.00
C ILE A 102 0.48 29.70 7.52
N VAL A 103 -0.11 29.61 8.70
CA VAL A 103 -0.76 30.75 9.35
C VAL A 103 0.14 31.26 10.47
N PRO A 104 0.51 32.55 10.49
CA PRO A 104 1.22 33.15 11.62
C PRO A 104 0.40 33.02 12.91
N THR A 105 1.07 32.73 14.03
CA THR A 105 0.40 32.55 15.34
C THR A 105 -0.28 33.83 15.86
N THR A 106 0.06 35.00 15.30
CA THR A 106 -0.55 36.30 15.60
C THR A 106 -1.78 36.61 14.76
N ALA A 107 -2.10 35.80 13.75
CA ALA A 107 -3.21 36.07 12.84
C ALA A 107 -4.57 35.95 13.55
N ALA A 108 -5.47 36.89 13.29
CA ALA A 108 -6.81 36.89 13.85
C ALA A 108 -7.69 35.83 13.17
N LYS A 109 -8.44 35.09 13.99
CA LYS A 109 -9.39 34.08 13.51
C LYS A 109 -10.74 34.72 13.17
N HIS A 110 -11.19 34.54 11.93
CA HIS A 110 -12.48 35.04 11.46
C HIS A 110 -13.46 33.90 11.17
N ILE A 111 -14.74 34.13 11.47
CA ILE A 111 -15.84 33.16 11.31
C ILE A 111 -17.06 33.72 10.57
N THR A 112 -17.02 34.98 10.17
CA THR A 112 -18.12 35.67 9.46
C THR A 112 -18.05 35.40 7.96
N ASP A 113 -19.21 35.28 7.31
CA ASP A 113 -19.32 35.15 5.84
C ASP A 113 -18.50 34.01 5.22
N MET A 114 -18.26 32.93 5.97
CA MET A 114 -17.42 31.82 5.52
C MET A 114 -17.90 31.17 4.21
N LYS A 115 -19.22 31.11 3.96
CA LYS A 115 -19.76 30.49 2.74
C LYS A 115 -19.37 31.23 1.47
N THR A 116 -19.19 32.54 1.54
CA THR A 116 -18.80 33.35 0.38
C THR A 116 -17.28 33.46 0.28
N LEU A 117 -16.58 33.61 1.41
CA LEU A 117 -15.13 33.82 1.42
C LEU A 117 -14.31 32.53 1.33
N CYS A 118 -14.87 31.41 1.78
CA CYS A 118 -14.26 30.09 1.83
C CYS A 118 -15.30 29.04 1.34
N PRO A 119 -15.62 29.02 0.05
CA PRO A 119 -16.80 28.31 -0.46
C PRO A 119 -16.64 26.79 -0.56
N MET A 120 -15.48 26.19 -0.30
CA MET A 120 -15.22 24.77 -0.56
C MET A 120 -16.11 23.85 0.31
N GLU A 121 -16.91 23.00 -0.34
CA GLU A 121 -17.83 22.05 0.32
C GLU A 121 -17.41 20.59 0.16
N GLY A 122 -16.55 20.30 -0.82
CA GLY A 122 -16.02 18.96 -1.05
C GLY A 122 -14.68 18.93 -1.73
N LEU A 123 -14.01 17.79 -1.61
CA LEU A 123 -12.74 17.50 -2.28
C LEU A 123 -12.86 16.19 -3.05
N GLU A 124 -12.39 16.20 -4.29
CA GLU A 124 -12.18 14.98 -5.07
C GLU A 124 -10.69 14.69 -5.16
N ILE A 125 -10.27 13.62 -4.46
CA ILE A 125 -8.89 13.18 -4.36
C ILE A 125 -8.84 11.72 -4.80
N ALA A 126 -8.00 11.44 -5.78
CA ALA A 126 -7.80 10.11 -6.35
C ALA A 126 -9.09 9.35 -6.72
N GLY A 127 -10.08 10.06 -7.28
CA GLY A 127 -11.38 9.51 -7.66
C GLY A 127 -12.32 9.19 -6.49
N ALA A 128 -12.00 9.63 -5.28
CA ALA A 128 -12.86 9.54 -4.10
C ALA A 128 -13.33 10.93 -3.65
N TRP A 129 -14.62 11.03 -3.32
CA TRP A 129 -15.24 12.23 -2.78
C TRP A 129 -15.06 12.33 -1.26
N TRP A 130 -14.69 13.50 -0.75
CA TRP A 130 -14.50 13.80 0.67
C TRP A 130 -15.31 15.02 1.10
N ASN A 131 -15.91 14.93 2.28
CA ASN A 131 -16.79 15.96 2.81
C ASN A 131 -16.00 17.05 3.53
N VAL A 132 -16.00 18.26 2.98
CA VAL A 132 -15.27 19.37 3.57
C VAL A 132 -16.21 20.21 4.43
N ALA A 133 -15.73 20.59 5.60
CA ALA A 133 -16.37 21.58 6.45
C ALA A 133 -15.37 22.67 6.79
N VAL A 134 -15.57 23.87 6.22
CA VAL A 134 -14.82 25.04 6.65
C VAL A 134 -15.23 25.42 8.08
N THR A 135 -14.28 25.89 8.86
CA THR A 135 -14.49 26.25 10.27
C THR A 135 -14.16 27.70 10.59
N HIS A 136 -13.17 28.27 9.93
CA HIS A 136 -12.71 29.65 10.09
C HIS A 136 -11.72 29.99 8.97
N TYR A 137 -11.33 31.26 8.89
CA TYR A 137 -10.26 31.73 8.02
C TYR A 137 -9.40 32.79 8.69
N TYR A 138 -8.27 33.06 8.06
CA TYR A 138 -7.29 34.08 8.43
C TYR A 138 -7.08 34.99 7.23
N GLU A 139 -7.09 36.30 7.47
CA GLU A 139 -6.65 37.28 6.49
C GLU A 139 -5.17 37.59 6.72
N LEU A 140 -4.37 37.39 5.70
CA LEU A 140 -2.92 37.62 5.67
C LEU A 140 -2.59 38.65 4.58
N ASP A 141 -1.41 39.24 4.65
CA ASP A 141 -0.96 40.24 3.67
C ASP A 141 -0.96 39.68 2.23
N ASP A 142 -0.61 38.41 2.07
CA ASP A 142 -0.52 37.71 0.78
C ASP A 142 -1.83 37.00 0.37
N GLY A 143 -2.92 37.17 1.13
CA GLY A 143 -4.23 36.61 0.80
C GLY A 143 -4.95 35.95 1.97
N ARG A 144 -5.93 35.09 1.64
CA ARG A 144 -6.78 34.42 2.64
C ARG A 144 -6.45 32.94 2.76
N VAL A 145 -6.28 32.48 3.99
CA VAL A 145 -6.11 31.06 4.32
C VAL A 145 -7.36 30.56 5.04
N CYS A 146 -8.01 29.56 4.49
CA CYS A 146 -9.23 28.96 5.04
C CYS A 146 -8.89 27.64 5.74
N HIS A 147 -9.28 27.49 7.00
CA HIS A 147 -9.12 26.23 7.73
C HIS A 147 -10.37 25.35 7.57
N PHE A 148 -10.12 24.10 7.18
CA PHE A 148 -11.15 23.10 6.94
C PHE A 148 -10.90 21.82 7.73
N VAL A 149 -11.97 21.04 7.86
CA VAL A 149 -11.94 19.70 8.44
C VAL A 149 -12.69 18.72 7.56
N VAL A 150 -12.32 17.44 7.63
CA VAL A 150 -13.18 16.32 7.19
C VAL A 150 -13.63 15.60 8.46
N PRO A 151 -14.81 15.94 9.01
CA PRO A 151 -15.16 15.58 10.37
C PRO A 151 -15.17 14.08 10.65
N GLN A 152 -15.51 13.28 9.65
CA GLN A 152 -15.64 11.83 9.71
C GLN A 152 -14.30 11.11 9.85
N TYR A 153 -13.18 11.80 9.58
CA TYR A 153 -11.86 11.16 9.45
C TYR A 153 -10.76 11.87 10.24
N ASN A 154 -11.10 12.78 11.16
CA ASN A 154 -10.11 13.52 11.98
C ASN A 154 -9.04 14.19 11.11
N ILE A 155 -9.50 14.84 10.04
CA ILE A 155 -8.65 15.60 9.12
C ILE A 155 -8.77 17.08 9.45
N HIS A 156 -7.62 17.73 9.55
CA HIS A 156 -7.48 19.16 9.79
C HIS A 156 -6.47 19.73 8.80
N GLY A 157 -6.80 20.87 8.18
CA GLY A 157 -5.96 21.43 7.15
C GLY A 157 -6.31 22.86 6.79
N ASN A 158 -5.44 23.46 6.01
CA ASN A 158 -5.61 24.80 5.46
C ASN A 158 -5.60 24.74 3.95
N TYR A 159 -6.36 25.63 3.32
CA TYR A 159 -6.31 25.85 1.89
C TYR A 159 -6.29 27.33 1.54
N VAL A 160 -5.73 27.62 0.38
CA VAL A 160 -5.74 28.94 -0.26
C VAL A 160 -6.46 28.83 -1.59
N LEU A 161 -7.24 29.86 -1.91
CA LEU A 161 -7.88 30.03 -3.20
C LEU A 161 -7.25 31.21 -3.94
N GLY A 162 -6.92 30.99 -5.21
CA GLY A 162 -6.57 32.07 -6.11
C GLY A 162 -7.79 32.92 -6.46
N THR A 163 -7.57 34.19 -6.73
CA THR A 163 -8.61 35.16 -7.13
C THR A 163 -8.86 35.19 -8.63
N GLU A 164 -7.93 34.66 -9.43
CA GLU A 164 -7.99 34.66 -10.89
C GLU A 164 -8.52 33.32 -11.42
N LEU A 165 -9.23 33.40 -12.55
CA LEU A 165 -9.69 32.23 -13.29
C LEU A 165 -8.50 31.52 -13.92
N VAL A 166 -8.44 30.20 -13.74
CA VAL A 166 -7.40 29.33 -14.28
C VAL A 166 -8.02 28.16 -15.05
N ALA A 167 -7.23 27.53 -15.92
CA ALA A 167 -7.66 26.31 -16.58
C ALA A 167 -7.97 25.21 -15.54
N PRO A 168 -9.07 24.46 -15.71
CA PRO A 168 -9.48 23.43 -14.76
C PRO A 168 -8.43 22.32 -14.63
N SER A 169 -8.40 21.67 -13.48
CA SER A 169 -7.62 20.44 -13.27
C SER A 169 -8.05 19.34 -14.25
N LYS A 170 -7.13 18.42 -14.55
CA LYS A 170 -7.39 17.29 -15.46
C LYS A 170 -8.49 16.34 -14.96
N THR A 171 -8.73 16.35 -13.65
CA THR A 171 -9.76 15.53 -12.99
C THR A 171 -11.10 16.25 -12.88
N SER A 172 -11.17 17.53 -13.25
CA SER A 172 -12.41 18.30 -13.19
C SER A 172 -13.40 17.89 -14.29
N PRO A 173 -14.71 17.90 -14.00
CA PRO A 173 -15.74 17.67 -14.99
C PRO A 173 -15.82 18.82 -16.01
N ALA A 174 -16.41 18.54 -17.17
CA ALA A 174 -16.42 19.46 -18.31
C ALA A 174 -17.14 20.80 -18.04
N ASN A 175 -18.12 20.79 -17.13
CA ASN A 175 -18.85 21.99 -16.69
C ASN A 175 -17.98 22.97 -15.89
N CYS A 176 -16.79 22.59 -15.43
CA CYS A 176 -15.90 23.46 -14.65
C CYS A 176 -14.93 24.29 -15.51
N LYS A 177 -14.99 24.15 -16.85
CA LYS A 177 -13.99 24.70 -17.77
C LYS A 177 -13.77 26.21 -17.70
N GLU A 178 -14.82 26.97 -17.41
CA GLU A 178 -14.80 28.44 -17.45
C GLU A 178 -14.91 29.09 -16.07
N ASN A 179 -15.09 28.29 -15.01
CA ASN A 179 -15.33 28.79 -13.66
C ASN A 179 -14.51 28.03 -12.62
N SER A 180 -13.19 28.00 -12.85
CA SER A 180 -12.21 27.31 -12.01
C SER A 180 -11.19 28.29 -11.44
N TYR A 181 -10.91 28.16 -10.14
CA TYR A 181 -9.94 28.97 -9.41
C TYR A 181 -8.80 28.09 -8.91
N PHE A 182 -7.59 28.64 -8.82
CA PHE A 182 -6.46 27.91 -8.26
C PHE A 182 -6.75 27.47 -6.82
N LEU A 183 -6.41 26.22 -6.49
CA LEU A 183 -6.55 25.65 -5.16
C LEU A 183 -5.26 24.96 -4.76
N GLU A 184 -4.73 25.34 -3.60
CA GLU A 184 -3.65 24.64 -2.92
C GLU A 184 -4.10 24.36 -1.48
N TYR A 185 -3.84 23.15 -0.99
CA TYR A 185 -4.11 22.82 0.40
C TYR A 185 -3.08 21.86 0.96
N TYR A 186 -3.01 21.82 2.29
CA TYR A 186 -2.49 20.66 3.01
C TYR A 186 -3.50 20.22 4.06
N PHE A 187 -3.41 18.96 4.46
CA PHE A 187 -4.05 18.51 5.67
C PHE A 187 -3.20 17.47 6.38
N TYR A 188 -3.52 17.30 7.66
CA TYR A 188 -3.14 16.14 8.43
C TYR A 188 -4.38 15.30 8.76
N HIS A 189 -4.26 14.00 8.56
CA HIS A 189 -5.22 13.00 8.99
C HIS A 189 -4.67 12.28 10.22
N GLY A 190 -5.30 12.48 11.39
CA GLY A 190 -4.85 11.80 12.60
C GLY A 190 -5.05 10.28 12.53
N SER A 191 -4.02 9.53 12.95
CA SER A 191 -4.05 8.06 13.03
C SER A 191 -4.67 7.57 14.35
N ILE A 192 -4.67 6.26 14.59
CA ILE A 192 -4.96 5.68 15.93
C ILE A 192 -3.75 5.86 16.87
N GLY A 193 -2.54 5.93 16.32
CA GLY A 193 -1.31 6.22 17.07
C GLY A 193 -1.11 7.71 17.38
N TYR A 194 0.03 8.06 18.00
CA TYR A 194 0.43 9.45 18.28
C TYR A 194 1.02 10.16 17.03
N TYR A 195 0.42 9.96 15.86
CA TYR A 195 0.89 10.63 14.64
C TYR A 195 -0.27 10.87 13.67
N ALA A 196 -0.03 11.73 12.68
CA ALA A 196 -0.94 12.03 11.60
C ALA A 196 -0.26 11.89 10.24
N PHE A 197 -1.02 11.47 9.23
CA PHE A 197 -0.59 11.45 7.84
C PHE A 197 -0.72 12.84 7.22
N TYR A 198 0.34 13.29 6.57
CA TYR A 198 0.38 14.54 5.84
C TYR A 198 0.04 14.31 4.38
N GLU A 199 -0.81 15.18 3.83
CA GLU A 199 -1.03 15.32 2.41
C GLU A 199 -0.99 16.79 2.02
N GLU A 200 -0.33 17.08 0.91
CA GLU A 200 -0.41 18.38 0.24
C GLU A 200 -0.79 18.17 -1.22
N ALA A 201 -1.75 18.96 -1.70
CA ALA A 201 -2.26 18.82 -3.04
C ALA A 201 -2.50 20.19 -3.71
N VAL A 202 -2.44 20.16 -5.04
CA VAL A 202 -2.68 21.33 -5.89
C VAL A 202 -3.71 20.95 -6.95
N GLY A 203 -4.58 21.89 -7.31
CA GLY A 203 -5.54 21.73 -8.38
C GLY A 203 -6.40 22.96 -8.54
N THR A 204 -7.70 22.74 -8.72
CA THR A 204 -8.66 23.82 -8.95
C THR A 204 -9.94 23.62 -8.18
N LEU A 205 -10.47 24.70 -7.60
CA LEU A 205 -11.84 24.76 -7.10
C LEU A 205 -12.78 25.13 -8.25
N CYS A 206 -13.80 24.31 -8.50
CA CYS A 206 -14.88 24.64 -9.41
C CYS A 206 -15.97 25.41 -8.68
N ALA A 207 -16.24 26.65 -9.09
CA ALA A 207 -17.23 27.48 -8.41
C ALA A 207 -18.69 27.16 -8.81
N ASN A 208 -18.90 26.28 -9.79
CA ASN A 208 -20.24 25.82 -10.16
C ASN A 208 -20.82 24.82 -9.15
N ASP A 209 -19.97 24.07 -8.46
CA ASP A 209 -20.35 23.02 -7.51
C ASP A 209 -19.61 23.11 -6.17
N ASN A 210 -18.68 24.07 -6.02
CA ASN A 210 -17.84 24.29 -4.84
C ASN A 210 -16.94 23.10 -4.49
N ILE A 211 -16.50 22.34 -5.50
CA ILE A 211 -15.67 21.15 -5.36
C ILE A 211 -14.22 21.44 -5.73
N GLY A 212 -13.30 21.06 -4.85
CA GLY A 212 -11.87 21.07 -5.15
C GLY A 212 -11.44 19.79 -5.87
N TYR A 213 -10.94 19.93 -7.10
CA TYR A 213 -10.40 18.84 -7.91
C TYR A 213 -8.88 18.92 -7.91
N VAL A 214 -8.24 17.98 -7.24
CA VAL A 214 -6.82 18.13 -6.90
C VAL A 214 -5.99 16.92 -7.26
N ARG A 215 -4.67 17.13 -7.29
CA ARG A 215 -3.67 16.09 -7.39
C ARG A 215 -2.65 16.25 -6.27
N VAL A 216 -2.41 15.16 -5.56
CA VAL A 216 -1.44 15.11 -4.47
C VAL A 216 -0.01 15.34 -5.00
N ARG A 217 0.69 16.23 -4.31
CA ARG A 217 2.09 16.61 -4.56
C ARG A 217 3.00 16.20 -3.41
N GLY A 218 2.54 16.31 -2.17
CA GLY A 218 3.31 16.05 -0.97
C GLY A 218 2.67 14.98 -0.11
N LEU A 219 3.52 14.14 0.49
CA LEU A 219 3.14 13.15 1.49
C LEU A 219 4.17 13.13 2.61
N GLY A 220 3.74 12.76 3.80
CA GLY A 220 4.61 12.68 4.97
C GLY A 220 3.84 12.24 6.20
N THR A 221 4.45 12.38 7.37
CA THR A 221 3.82 12.09 8.66
C THR A 221 4.35 13.05 9.72
N TYR A 222 3.57 13.33 10.75
CA TYR A 222 3.99 14.19 11.86
C TYR A 222 3.45 13.67 13.20
N ASP A 223 4.27 13.77 14.26
CA ASP A 223 3.89 13.37 15.61
C ASP A 223 2.91 14.39 16.22
N SER A 224 1.64 14.27 15.84
CA SER A 224 0.54 15.12 16.29
C SER A 224 -0.78 14.37 16.13
N ASN A 225 -1.70 14.52 17.10
CA ASN A 225 -3.04 13.96 17.00
C ASN A 225 -4.03 14.68 17.93
N GLY A 226 -5.33 14.40 17.78
CA GLY A 226 -6.40 14.91 18.62
C GLY A 226 -6.42 16.44 18.69
N ALA A 227 -6.51 16.99 19.90
CA ALA A 227 -6.59 18.43 20.12
C ALA A 227 -5.32 19.18 19.68
N HIS A 228 -4.13 18.55 19.75
CA HIS A 228 -2.90 19.18 19.26
C HIS A 228 -2.95 19.34 17.73
N LEU A 229 -3.46 18.34 17.02
CA LEU A 229 -3.65 18.40 15.57
C LEU A 229 -4.67 19.46 15.16
N ALA A 230 -5.77 19.57 15.90
CA ALA A 230 -6.81 20.55 15.61
C ALA A 230 -6.38 22.01 15.80
N ASN A 231 -5.31 22.25 16.56
CA ASN A 231 -4.74 23.56 16.85
C ASN A 231 -3.37 23.78 16.19
N ASP A 232 -2.95 22.91 15.27
CA ASP A 232 -1.68 23.05 14.56
C ASP A 232 -1.80 24.12 13.46
N PHE A 233 -0.99 25.17 13.57
CA PHE A 233 -0.96 26.28 12.61
C PHE A 233 -0.01 26.02 11.43
N GLY A 234 0.75 24.93 11.47
CA GLY A 234 1.87 24.70 10.57
C GLY A 234 3.10 25.53 10.95
N ASP A 235 4.26 25.17 10.38
CA ASP A 235 5.49 25.95 10.46
C ASP A 235 6.36 25.67 9.23
N SER A 236 7.43 26.46 9.08
CA SER A 236 8.36 26.37 7.95
C SER A 236 9.46 25.32 8.12
N THR A 237 9.45 24.58 9.23
CA THR A 237 10.47 23.59 9.56
C THR A 237 10.19 22.26 8.87
N TYR A 238 11.21 21.39 8.81
CA TYR A 238 11.00 20.02 8.37
C TYR A 238 10.27 19.24 9.45
N ARG A 239 9.17 18.61 9.07
CA ARG A 239 8.33 17.80 9.95
C ARG A 239 8.45 16.33 9.57
N LEU A 240 8.43 15.46 10.56
CA LEU A 240 8.45 14.01 10.40
C LEU A 240 7.80 13.35 11.64
N SER A 241 7.40 12.09 11.53
CA SER A 241 6.96 11.28 12.67
C SER A 241 8.01 10.26 13.06
N TYR A 242 8.56 10.38 14.26
CA TYR A 242 9.45 9.37 14.83
C TYR A 242 8.66 8.13 15.23
N TRP A 243 7.40 8.30 15.67
CA TRP A 243 6.51 7.21 16.02
C TRP A 243 6.24 6.29 14.83
N TYR A 244 5.83 6.88 13.70
CA TYR A 244 5.61 6.18 12.45
C TYR A 244 6.89 5.53 11.93
N GLY A 245 8.01 6.26 11.94
CA GLY A 245 9.30 5.73 11.51
C GLY A 245 9.70 4.48 12.31
N LEU A 246 9.59 4.52 13.63
CA LEU A 246 9.94 3.38 14.47
C LEU A 246 9.01 2.18 14.22
N LEU A 247 7.69 2.36 14.35
CA LEU A 247 6.74 1.24 14.23
C LEU A 247 6.66 0.69 12.81
N GLY A 248 6.70 1.56 11.81
CA GLY A 248 6.74 1.17 10.41
C GLY A 248 8.01 0.38 10.09
N SER A 249 9.17 0.77 10.62
CA SER A 249 10.41 0.01 10.44
C SER A 249 10.34 -1.39 11.07
N VAL A 250 9.80 -1.50 12.29
CA VAL A 250 9.60 -2.78 12.97
C VAL A 250 8.66 -3.68 12.17
N TRP A 251 7.59 -3.10 11.61
CA TRP A 251 6.64 -3.82 10.78
C TRP A 251 7.25 -4.33 9.47
N ILE A 252 7.95 -3.48 8.72
CA ILE A 252 8.64 -3.87 7.48
C ILE A 252 9.70 -4.95 7.76
N MET A 253 10.44 -4.82 8.86
CA MET A 253 11.43 -5.82 9.27
C MET A 253 10.77 -7.17 9.57
N TYR A 254 9.70 -7.16 10.37
CA TYR A 254 8.93 -8.37 10.69
C TYR A 254 8.41 -9.05 9.42
N ARG A 255 7.81 -8.29 8.50
CA ARG A 255 7.33 -8.75 7.20
C ARG A 255 8.42 -9.37 6.35
N SER A 256 9.58 -8.72 6.29
CA SER A 256 10.74 -9.19 5.53
C SER A 256 11.25 -10.53 6.06
N ILE A 257 11.31 -10.70 7.39
CA ILE A 257 11.70 -11.97 8.02
C ILE A 257 10.70 -13.08 7.71
N MET A 258 9.39 -12.80 7.81
CA MET A 258 8.34 -13.74 7.45
C MET A 258 8.44 -14.17 5.98
N LEU A 259 8.64 -13.20 5.08
CA LEU A 259 8.73 -13.46 3.65
C LEU A 259 9.98 -14.30 3.31
N ARG A 260 11.11 -14.04 3.99
CA ARG A 260 12.32 -14.88 3.89
C ARG A 260 12.07 -16.31 4.34
N ARG A 261 11.35 -16.51 5.45
CA ARG A 261 10.97 -17.86 5.93
C ARG A 261 10.11 -18.58 4.89
N SER A 262 9.11 -17.89 4.34
CA SER A 262 8.25 -18.41 3.27
C SER A 262 9.05 -18.80 2.03
N TYR A 263 10.00 -17.96 1.58
CA TYR A 263 10.87 -18.26 0.44
C TYR A 263 11.65 -19.56 0.63
N ILE A 264 12.24 -19.77 1.81
CA ILE A 264 13.00 -20.98 2.12
C ILE A 264 12.08 -22.21 2.08
N SER A 265 10.86 -22.10 2.61
CA SER A 265 9.86 -23.17 2.56
C SER A 265 9.49 -23.52 1.12
N CYS A 266 9.10 -22.52 0.31
CA CYS A 266 8.75 -22.65 -1.10
C CYS A 266 9.89 -23.29 -1.91
N LYS A 267 11.12 -22.84 -1.70
CA LYS A 267 12.31 -23.38 -2.38
C LYS A 267 12.59 -24.83 -2.02
N ARG A 268 12.44 -25.21 -0.75
CA ARG A 268 12.67 -26.59 -0.28
C ARG A 268 11.58 -27.53 -0.77
N TYR A 269 10.32 -27.10 -0.68
CA TYR A 269 9.16 -27.86 -1.15
C TYR A 269 9.21 -28.07 -2.66
N GLY A 270 9.38 -27.00 -3.44
CA GLY A 270 9.51 -27.10 -4.90
C GLY A 270 10.66 -28.00 -5.35
N ARG A 271 11.83 -27.95 -4.68
CA ARG A 271 12.95 -28.88 -4.95
C ARG A 271 12.62 -30.34 -4.62
N ARG A 272 11.68 -30.59 -3.71
CA ARG A 272 11.24 -31.96 -3.39
C ARG A 272 10.28 -32.46 -4.46
N CYS A 273 9.29 -31.66 -4.85
CA CYS A 273 8.38 -32.00 -5.95
C CYS A 273 9.13 -32.21 -7.27
N ASP A 274 10.07 -31.32 -7.61
CA ASP A 274 10.92 -31.48 -8.81
C ASP A 274 11.71 -32.80 -8.80
N ARG A 275 12.20 -33.24 -7.62
CA ARG A 275 12.94 -34.51 -7.47
C ARG A 275 12.04 -35.74 -7.56
N LEU A 276 10.79 -35.61 -7.12
CA LEU A 276 9.78 -36.67 -7.21
C LEU A 276 9.04 -36.67 -8.55
N GLN A 277 9.38 -35.74 -9.45
CA GLN A 277 8.68 -35.48 -10.72
C GLN A 277 7.18 -35.24 -10.55
N GLU A 278 6.78 -34.75 -9.37
CA GLU A 278 5.40 -34.34 -9.12
C GLU A 278 5.16 -32.98 -9.75
N ARG A 279 4.23 -32.95 -10.71
CA ARG A 279 3.72 -31.69 -11.25
C ARG A 279 2.89 -31.02 -10.17
N MET A 280 3.07 -29.71 -10.04
CA MET A 280 2.27 -28.92 -9.15
C MET A 280 1.30 -28.08 -9.97
N GLU A 281 0.07 -27.94 -9.48
CA GLU A 281 -0.90 -27.06 -10.10
C GLU A 281 -0.71 -25.62 -9.60
N PHE A 282 -1.12 -24.65 -10.43
CA PHE A 282 -1.04 -23.24 -10.06
C PHE A 282 -1.85 -22.95 -8.79
N LYS A 283 -3.03 -23.57 -8.66
CA LYS A 283 -3.90 -23.46 -7.49
C LYS A 283 -3.18 -23.90 -6.20
N ASP A 284 -2.57 -25.07 -6.20
CA ASP A 284 -1.83 -25.59 -5.05
C ASP A 284 -0.63 -24.72 -4.70
N SER A 285 0.02 -24.15 -5.71
CA SER A 285 1.14 -23.22 -5.52
C SER A 285 0.69 -21.94 -4.80
N VAL A 286 -0.45 -21.37 -5.20
CA VAL A 286 -1.05 -20.19 -4.56
C VAL A 286 -1.40 -20.49 -3.11
N VAL A 287 -2.09 -21.60 -2.85
CA VAL A 287 -2.48 -22.01 -1.49
C VAL A 287 -1.24 -22.22 -0.61
N PHE A 288 -0.23 -22.94 -1.11
CA PHE A 288 0.99 -23.20 -0.37
C PHE A 288 1.75 -21.90 -0.02
N VAL A 289 1.92 -21.01 -1.01
CA VAL A 289 2.61 -19.74 -0.81
C VAL A 289 1.86 -18.87 0.20
N GLN A 290 0.54 -18.72 0.06
CA GLN A 290 -0.29 -17.96 0.99
C GLN A 290 -0.16 -18.50 2.42
N GLU A 291 -0.25 -19.81 2.61
CA GLU A 291 -0.16 -20.42 3.94
C GLU A 291 1.25 -20.27 4.53
N SER A 292 2.30 -20.39 3.71
CA SER A 292 3.67 -20.19 4.17
C SER A 292 3.95 -18.75 4.63
N MET A 293 3.22 -17.78 4.06
CA MET A 293 3.31 -16.36 4.39
C MET A 293 2.36 -15.95 5.50
N ARG A 294 1.36 -16.78 5.85
CA ARG A 294 0.38 -16.47 6.88
C ARG A 294 1.09 -16.06 8.17
N LEU A 295 0.71 -14.90 8.71
CA LEU A 295 1.00 -14.59 10.11
C LEU A 295 0.24 -15.64 10.92
N SER A 296 0.93 -16.63 11.46
CA SER A 296 0.38 -17.50 12.50
C SER A 296 1.27 -17.35 13.71
N ALA A 297 0.66 -16.83 14.79
CA ALA A 297 1.30 -16.78 16.09
C ALA A 297 0.97 -18.09 16.82
N HIS A 298 1.29 -19.21 16.17
CA HIS A 298 0.97 -20.54 16.70
C HIS A 298 1.77 -20.76 17.99
N GLY A 299 1.10 -21.06 19.09
CA GLY A 299 1.69 -21.12 20.43
C GLY A 299 1.99 -19.76 21.10
N ALA A 300 1.71 -18.63 20.45
CA ALA A 300 1.86 -17.32 21.08
C ALA A 300 0.69 -17.01 22.03
N ARG A 301 0.98 -16.27 23.10
CA ARG A 301 -0.02 -15.71 24.01
C ARG A 301 -0.79 -14.54 23.36
N ASN A 302 -1.98 -14.23 23.88
CA ASN A 302 -2.83 -13.17 23.31
C ASN A 302 -2.19 -11.79 23.31
N TYR A 303 -1.34 -11.43 24.29
CA TYR A 303 -0.66 -10.13 24.25
C TYR A 303 0.27 -9.98 23.03
N HIS A 304 0.96 -11.05 22.61
CA HIS A 304 1.76 -11.01 21.38
C HIS A 304 0.88 -10.82 20.14
N ARG A 305 -0.30 -11.45 20.12
CA ARG A 305 -1.28 -11.28 19.05
C ARG A 305 -1.83 -9.85 19.02
N THR A 306 -2.06 -9.23 20.18
CA THR A 306 -2.45 -7.82 20.27
C THR A 306 -1.39 -6.89 19.68
N VAL A 307 -0.10 -7.12 19.98
CA VAL A 307 1.00 -6.34 19.38
C VAL A 307 1.04 -6.51 17.86
N LEU A 308 0.86 -7.74 17.36
CA LEU A 308 0.80 -7.99 15.91
C LEU A 308 -0.41 -7.33 15.26
N VAL A 309 -1.58 -7.34 15.90
CA VAL A 309 -2.77 -6.64 15.41
C VAL A 309 -2.54 -5.13 15.36
N TYR A 310 -1.89 -4.57 16.36
CA TYR A 310 -1.52 -3.15 16.33
C TYR A 310 -0.63 -2.83 15.12
N LEU A 311 0.44 -3.58 14.87
CA LEU A 311 1.31 -3.38 13.70
C LEU A 311 0.57 -3.60 12.37
N LEU A 312 -0.36 -4.55 12.32
CA LEU A 312 -1.22 -4.77 11.15
C LEU A 312 -2.16 -3.58 10.88
N VAL A 313 -2.74 -2.99 11.94
CA VAL A 313 -3.59 -1.80 11.83
C VAL A 313 -2.77 -0.61 11.31
N GLU A 314 -1.55 -0.40 11.81
CA GLU A 314 -0.66 0.66 11.32
C GLU A 314 -0.31 0.48 9.83
N GLY A 315 -0.03 -0.77 9.42
CA GLY A 315 0.18 -1.12 8.01
C GLY A 315 -1.07 -0.92 7.15
N LEU A 316 -2.25 -1.28 7.65
CA LEU A 316 -3.54 -1.10 6.97
C LEU A 316 -3.85 0.38 6.75
N MET A 317 -3.66 1.22 7.77
CA MET A 317 -3.90 2.66 7.69
C MET A 317 -2.98 3.33 6.66
N SER A 318 -1.70 2.93 6.63
CA SER A 318 -0.74 3.43 5.64
C SER A 318 -1.15 3.07 4.20
N ASP A 319 -1.59 1.83 3.98
CA ASP A 319 -2.05 1.37 2.67
C ASP A 319 -3.35 2.07 2.27
N LEU A 320 -4.31 2.23 3.20
CA LEU A 320 -5.56 2.93 2.95
C LEU A 320 -5.31 4.41 2.60
N PHE A 321 -4.41 5.09 3.32
CA PHE A 321 -4.07 6.48 3.04
C PHE A 321 -3.43 6.64 1.65
N MET A 322 -2.54 5.73 1.27
CA MET A 322 -1.93 5.76 -0.06
C MET A 322 -2.94 5.58 -1.19
N LEU A 323 -3.98 4.77 -0.96
CA LEU A 323 -5.04 4.53 -1.93
C LEU A 323 -5.90 5.76 -2.18
N ILE A 324 -6.09 6.60 -1.16
CA ILE A 324 -6.88 7.83 -1.27
C ILE A 324 -6.03 9.02 -1.74
N ALA A 325 -4.71 8.96 -1.54
CA ALA A 325 -3.81 10.05 -1.90
C ALA A 325 -3.13 9.86 -3.27
N GLN A 326 -3.20 8.69 -3.90
CA GLN A 326 -2.52 8.44 -5.18
C GLN A 326 -3.41 7.82 -6.24
N ASP A 327 -3.39 8.46 -7.41
CA ASP A 327 -3.97 7.92 -8.63
C ASP A 327 -3.02 7.00 -9.40
N GLY A 328 -3.60 5.99 -10.06
CA GLY A 328 -2.93 5.21 -11.09
C GLY A 328 -2.87 3.71 -10.84
N LEU A 329 -2.33 2.97 -11.80
CA LEU A 329 -2.27 1.50 -11.75
C LEU A 329 -1.45 0.98 -10.57
N LEU A 330 -0.34 1.63 -10.23
CA LEU A 330 0.49 1.22 -9.09
C LEU A 330 -0.23 1.41 -7.74
N ALA A 331 -1.06 2.46 -7.61
CA ALA A 331 -1.93 2.62 -6.45
C ALA A 331 -2.98 1.50 -6.41
N LYS A 332 -3.54 1.12 -7.57
CA LYS A 332 -4.48 -0.01 -7.64
C LYS A 332 -3.83 -1.35 -7.22
N VAL A 333 -2.54 -1.57 -7.49
CA VAL A 333 -1.84 -2.77 -7.00
C VAL A 333 -1.67 -2.76 -5.47
N GLN A 334 -1.61 -1.59 -4.81
CA GLN A 334 -1.53 -1.51 -3.34
C GLN A 334 -2.76 -2.07 -2.64
N TYR A 335 -3.92 -2.18 -3.31
CA TYR A 335 -5.06 -2.89 -2.74
C TYR A 335 -4.78 -4.36 -2.44
N ILE A 336 -3.85 -5.01 -3.15
CA ILE A 336 -3.44 -6.38 -2.86
C ILE A 336 -2.78 -6.44 -1.47
N SER A 337 -1.97 -5.43 -1.13
CA SER A 337 -1.38 -5.28 0.21
C SER A 337 -2.46 -5.01 1.27
N LEU A 338 -3.44 -4.14 0.96
CA LEU A 338 -4.58 -3.87 1.85
C LEU A 338 -5.35 -5.16 2.17
N GLY A 339 -5.72 -5.92 1.15
CA GLY A 339 -6.43 -7.20 1.32
C GLY A 339 -5.64 -8.21 2.13
N TYR A 340 -4.33 -8.29 1.92
CA TYR A 340 -3.46 -9.12 2.73
C TYR A 340 -3.47 -8.68 4.21
N ASN A 341 -3.27 -7.38 4.48
CA ASN A 341 -3.23 -6.86 5.85
C ASN A 341 -4.56 -7.10 6.57
N LEU A 342 -5.67 -6.88 5.87
CA LEU A 342 -7.01 -7.12 6.41
C LEU A 342 -7.28 -8.62 6.68
N SER A 343 -6.90 -9.50 5.76
CA SER A 343 -6.98 -10.96 5.96
C SER A 343 -6.13 -11.40 7.17
N GLY A 344 -4.95 -10.79 7.35
CA GLY A 344 -4.11 -10.96 8.53
C GLY A 344 -4.81 -10.54 9.83
N ILE A 345 -5.48 -9.38 9.85
CA ILE A 345 -6.27 -8.92 11.00
C ILE A 345 -7.39 -9.92 11.31
N MET A 346 -8.16 -10.33 10.31
CA MET A 346 -9.25 -11.30 10.48
C MET A 346 -8.74 -12.63 11.06
N SER A 347 -7.61 -13.14 10.55
CA SER A 347 -6.99 -14.37 11.07
C SER A 347 -6.52 -14.22 12.52
N MET A 348 -5.87 -13.12 12.85
CA MET A 348 -5.38 -12.88 14.21
C MET A 348 -6.51 -12.70 15.22
N LEU A 349 -7.56 -11.96 14.87
CA LEU A 349 -8.75 -11.81 15.71
C LEU A 349 -9.46 -13.14 15.92
N PHE A 350 -9.62 -13.93 14.86
CA PHE A 350 -10.22 -15.26 14.96
C PHE A 350 -9.38 -16.19 15.85
N GLU A 351 -8.05 -16.22 15.68
CA GLU A 351 -7.16 -17.02 16.54
C GLU A 351 -7.23 -16.58 18.01
N MET A 352 -7.33 -15.28 18.29
CA MET A 352 -7.54 -14.77 19.65
C MET A 352 -8.84 -15.31 20.26
N VAL A 353 -9.97 -15.17 19.55
CA VAL A 353 -11.28 -15.68 20.02
C VAL A 353 -11.25 -17.21 20.17
N GLU A 354 -10.58 -17.93 19.27
CA GLU A 354 -10.41 -19.38 19.37
C GLU A 354 -9.66 -19.77 20.65
N THR A 355 -8.57 -19.08 20.99
CA THR A 355 -7.82 -19.38 22.22
C THR A 355 -8.56 -19.02 23.51
N MET A 356 -9.60 -18.18 23.44
CA MET A 356 -10.46 -17.87 24.57
C MET A 356 -11.54 -18.95 24.81
N ASN A 357 -11.65 -19.96 23.93
CA ASN A 357 -12.66 -21.02 23.97
C ASN A 357 -14.11 -20.50 23.96
N TRP A 358 -14.36 -19.35 23.32
CA TRP A 358 -15.68 -18.71 23.28
C TRP A 358 -16.63 -19.30 22.23
N MET A 359 -16.14 -20.18 21.35
CA MET A 359 -16.92 -20.76 20.26
C MET A 359 -17.04 -22.27 20.40
N ARG A 360 -18.25 -22.78 20.13
CA ARG A 360 -18.48 -24.23 19.96
C ARG A 360 -17.71 -24.75 18.75
N GLU A 361 -17.29 -26.01 18.80
CA GLU A 361 -16.48 -26.64 17.76
C GLU A 361 -17.14 -26.62 16.38
N THR A 362 -18.45 -26.89 16.31
CA THR A 362 -19.22 -26.86 15.05
C THR A 362 -19.18 -25.49 14.39
N LEU A 363 -19.40 -24.42 15.17
CA LEU A 363 -19.35 -23.04 14.69
C LEU A 363 -17.92 -22.66 14.27
N ARG A 364 -16.92 -23.05 15.06
CA ARG A 364 -15.50 -22.83 14.77
C ARG A 364 -15.10 -23.44 13.42
N CYS A 365 -15.49 -24.69 13.16
CA CYS A 365 -15.20 -25.37 11.90
C CYS A 365 -15.95 -24.74 10.73
N LEU A 366 -17.20 -24.33 10.92
CA LEU A 366 -17.98 -23.63 9.89
C LEU A 366 -17.32 -22.30 9.49
N ILE A 367 -16.93 -21.47 10.48
CA ILE A 367 -16.28 -20.19 10.23
C ILE A 367 -14.94 -20.37 9.52
N LYS A 368 -14.11 -21.33 9.98
CA LYS A 368 -12.84 -21.67 9.30
C LYS A 368 -13.06 -22.02 7.83
N ARG A 369 -14.06 -22.84 7.54
CA ARG A 369 -14.35 -23.31 6.17
C ARG A 369 -14.91 -22.21 5.26
N LEU A 370 -15.73 -21.30 5.79
CA LEU A 370 -16.35 -20.24 4.98
C LEU A 370 -15.44 -19.02 4.80
N LEU A 371 -14.82 -18.54 5.89
CA LEU A 371 -14.11 -17.26 5.88
C LEU A 371 -12.63 -17.36 5.56
N PHE A 372 -12.01 -18.52 5.80
CA PHE A 372 -10.58 -18.74 5.59
C PHE A 372 -10.32 -19.79 4.51
N ASN A 373 -11.26 -19.97 3.57
CA ASN A 373 -11.04 -20.82 2.40
C ASN A 373 -9.98 -20.20 1.47
N TYR A 374 -8.86 -20.89 1.29
CA TYR A 374 -7.74 -20.44 0.49
C TYR A 374 -8.08 -20.26 -0.99
N GLU A 375 -9.07 -20.99 -1.50
CA GLU A 375 -9.49 -20.88 -2.90
C GLU A 375 -10.12 -19.52 -3.24
N THR A 376 -10.76 -18.89 -2.25
CA THR A 376 -11.53 -17.66 -2.43
C THR A 376 -10.93 -16.45 -1.72
N ALA A 377 -9.89 -16.66 -0.89
CA ALA A 377 -9.23 -15.66 -0.05
C ALA A 377 -8.38 -14.62 -0.80
N LEU A 378 -8.37 -14.64 -2.14
CA LEU A 378 -7.78 -13.58 -2.97
C LEU A 378 -8.82 -12.88 -3.85
N ILE A 379 -9.96 -13.54 -4.11
CA ILE A 379 -11.03 -13.02 -4.97
C ILE A 379 -11.79 -11.90 -4.25
N GLY A 380 -12.10 -12.09 -2.96
CA GLY A 380 -12.81 -11.09 -2.16
C GLY A 380 -12.05 -9.75 -2.09
N GLU A 381 -10.74 -9.83 -1.96
CA GLU A 381 -9.80 -8.71 -1.87
C GLU A 381 -9.69 -7.97 -3.20
N LEU A 382 -9.63 -8.71 -4.32
CA LEU A 382 -9.60 -8.12 -5.67
C LEU A 382 -10.91 -7.42 -6.03
N VAL A 383 -12.06 -8.01 -5.68
CA VAL A 383 -13.35 -7.37 -5.92
C VAL A 383 -13.52 -6.14 -5.04
N CYS A 384 -13.16 -6.24 -3.75
CA CYS A 384 -13.22 -5.12 -2.84
C CYS A 384 -12.30 -3.98 -3.28
N SER A 385 -11.10 -4.30 -3.77
CA SER A 385 -10.18 -3.36 -4.41
C SER A 385 -10.82 -2.56 -5.53
N ALA A 386 -11.51 -3.24 -6.45
CA ALA A 386 -12.14 -2.59 -7.60
C ALA A 386 -13.32 -1.69 -7.19
N ALA A 387 -14.06 -2.07 -6.15
CA ALA A 387 -15.24 -1.36 -5.69
C ALA A 387 -14.96 -0.24 -4.66
N MET A 388 -13.76 -0.17 -4.09
CA MET A 388 -13.47 0.68 -2.93
C MET A 388 -13.74 2.17 -3.18
N GLN A 389 -13.30 2.71 -4.34
CA GLN A 389 -13.49 4.13 -4.65
C GLN A 389 -14.98 4.51 -4.74
N PHE A 390 -15.79 3.65 -5.36
CA PHE A 390 -17.25 3.83 -5.41
C PHE A 390 -17.88 3.74 -4.03
N TYR A 391 -17.41 2.79 -3.22
CA TYR A 391 -17.89 2.62 -1.85
C TYR A 391 -17.58 3.83 -0.98
N LEU A 392 -16.33 4.35 -1.00
CA LEU A 392 -15.94 5.55 -0.24
C LEU A 392 -16.73 6.78 -0.69
N THR A 393 -16.86 7.00 -2.01
CA THR A 393 -17.63 8.12 -2.55
C THR A 393 -19.10 8.03 -2.15
N GLY A 394 -19.72 6.85 -2.27
CA GLY A 394 -21.11 6.63 -1.86
C GLY A 394 -21.31 6.82 -0.36
N LEU A 395 -20.38 6.33 0.46
CA LEU A 395 -20.42 6.48 1.91
C LEU A 395 -20.29 7.95 2.32
N ASN A 396 -19.37 8.69 1.70
CA ASN A 396 -19.20 10.11 1.99
C ASN A 396 -20.40 10.93 1.50
N LYS A 397 -21.06 10.54 0.42
CA LYS A 397 -22.31 11.18 -0.05
C LYS A 397 -23.56 10.81 0.74
N SER A 398 -23.45 9.96 1.77
CA SER A 398 -24.56 9.56 2.63
C SER A 398 -24.86 10.60 3.73
N SER A 399 -25.61 10.21 4.77
CA SER A 399 -25.85 11.03 5.97
C SER A 399 -24.56 11.52 6.65
N LEU A 400 -23.41 10.87 6.38
CA LEU A 400 -22.10 11.32 6.83
C LEU A 400 -21.77 12.76 6.42
N GLN A 401 -22.30 13.29 5.31
CA GLN A 401 -22.09 14.69 4.91
C GLN A 401 -22.41 15.68 6.04
N ARG A 402 -23.39 15.35 6.90
CA ARG A 402 -23.86 16.19 7.99
C ARG A 402 -23.20 15.87 9.34
N SER A 403 -22.01 15.30 9.32
CA SER A 403 -21.30 14.84 10.53
C SER A 403 -20.64 15.94 11.37
N LYS A 404 -20.43 17.15 10.82
CA LYS A 404 -19.73 18.25 11.52
C LYS A 404 -20.28 18.52 12.92
N PRO A 405 -21.60 18.67 13.15
CA PRO A 405 -22.12 18.96 14.49
C PRO A 405 -21.84 17.84 15.49
N VAL A 406 -21.93 16.58 15.05
CA VAL A 406 -21.68 15.41 15.91
C VAL A 406 -20.20 15.31 16.27
N ALA A 407 -19.32 15.52 15.29
CA ALA A 407 -17.87 15.54 15.51
C ALA A 407 -17.46 16.64 16.49
N GLN A 408 -18.09 17.82 16.42
CA GLN A 408 -17.84 18.91 17.36
C GLN A 408 -18.37 18.61 18.77
N ALA A 409 -19.49 17.88 18.89
CA ALA A 409 -20.07 17.52 20.18
C ALA A 409 -19.27 16.45 20.93
N VAL A 410 -18.68 15.48 20.22
CA VAL A 410 -17.96 14.35 20.84
C VAL A 410 -16.45 14.53 20.79
N SER A 411 -15.90 14.86 19.61
CA SER A 411 -14.48 15.03 19.24
C SER A 411 -14.28 14.50 17.83
N TYR A 412 -13.49 15.21 17.01
CA TYR A 412 -13.06 14.74 15.69
C TYR A 412 -12.34 13.39 15.75
N TYR A 413 -11.54 13.15 16.80
CA TYR A 413 -10.82 11.89 16.99
C TYR A 413 -11.78 10.72 17.22
N VAL A 414 -12.73 10.87 18.15
CA VAL A 414 -13.67 9.79 18.51
C VAL A 414 -14.63 9.51 17.36
N TRP A 415 -15.13 10.57 16.72
CA TRP A 415 -16.01 10.42 15.57
C TRP A 415 -15.29 9.78 14.36
N SER A 416 -13.99 10.02 14.22
CA SER A 416 -13.17 9.34 13.22
C SER A 416 -13.08 7.83 13.41
N LEU A 417 -13.06 7.33 14.65
CA LEU A 417 -13.11 5.88 14.91
C LEU A 417 -14.43 5.27 14.40
N VAL A 418 -15.55 6.01 14.52
CA VAL A 418 -16.84 5.58 13.96
C VAL A 418 -16.79 5.59 12.43
N GLY A 419 -16.27 6.66 11.83
CA GLY A 419 -16.13 6.78 10.37
C GLY A 419 -15.28 5.65 9.77
N HIS A 420 -14.10 5.40 10.33
CA HIS A 420 -13.22 4.29 9.95
C HIS A 420 -13.85 2.93 10.24
N GLY A 421 -14.57 2.80 11.35
CA GLY A 421 -15.30 1.59 11.71
C GLY A 421 -16.33 1.22 10.63
N ILE A 422 -17.09 2.18 10.12
CA ILE A 422 -18.05 1.95 9.03
C ILE A 422 -17.33 1.45 7.78
N ILE A 423 -16.22 2.08 7.39
CA ILE A 423 -15.41 1.66 6.23
C ILE A 423 -14.92 0.21 6.41
N VAL A 424 -14.25 -0.08 7.52
CA VAL A 424 -13.67 -1.40 7.78
C VAL A 424 -14.75 -2.48 7.84
N LEU A 425 -15.86 -2.22 8.52
CA LEU A 425 -16.97 -3.19 8.61
C LEU A 425 -17.61 -3.45 7.24
N GLY A 426 -17.78 -2.41 6.41
CA GLY A 426 -18.28 -2.58 5.04
C GLY A 426 -17.36 -3.43 4.18
N ILE A 427 -16.06 -3.15 4.23
CA ILE A 427 -15.02 -3.93 3.52
C ILE A 427 -15.03 -5.39 3.99
N VAL A 428 -15.02 -5.63 5.30
CA VAL A 428 -15.06 -6.98 5.88
C VAL A 428 -16.34 -7.70 5.47
N SER A 429 -17.49 -7.03 5.48
CA SER A 429 -18.77 -7.61 5.06
C SER A 429 -18.72 -8.10 3.59
N VAL A 430 -18.19 -7.29 2.68
CA VAL A 430 -18.06 -7.67 1.27
C VAL A 430 -17.10 -8.85 1.09
N ILE A 431 -15.92 -8.79 1.71
CA ILE A 431 -14.91 -9.86 1.61
C ILE A 431 -15.46 -11.18 2.17
N THR A 432 -16.06 -11.13 3.36
CA THR A 432 -16.66 -12.32 3.99
C THR A 432 -17.80 -12.90 3.16
N SER A 433 -18.65 -12.06 2.57
CA SER A 433 -19.74 -12.49 1.69
C SER A 433 -19.21 -13.20 0.44
N ILE A 434 -18.24 -12.60 -0.26
CA ILE A 434 -17.65 -13.18 -1.48
C ILE A 434 -16.95 -14.50 -1.15
N ARG A 435 -16.16 -14.54 -0.07
CA ARG A 435 -15.46 -15.76 0.37
C ARG A 435 -16.45 -16.87 0.69
N SER A 436 -17.54 -16.54 1.39
CA SER A 436 -18.59 -17.50 1.76
C SER A 436 -19.33 -18.05 0.53
N ILE A 437 -19.73 -17.18 -0.39
CA ILE A 437 -20.39 -17.58 -1.65
C ILE A 437 -19.46 -18.49 -2.46
N GLY A 438 -18.20 -18.09 -2.64
CA GLY A 438 -17.24 -18.90 -3.36
C GLY A 438 -16.98 -20.25 -2.69
N ALA A 439 -16.92 -20.30 -1.36
CA ALA A 439 -16.75 -21.56 -0.63
C ALA A 439 -17.95 -22.50 -0.80
N ILE A 440 -19.18 -21.95 -0.86
CA ILE A 440 -20.40 -22.73 -1.12
C ILE A 440 -20.39 -23.28 -2.55
N ILE A 441 -19.99 -22.47 -3.54
CA ILE A 441 -19.91 -22.89 -4.95
C ILE A 441 -18.86 -24.00 -5.12
N SER A 442 -17.65 -23.82 -4.58
CA SER A 442 -16.61 -24.85 -4.60
C SER A 442 -17.06 -26.15 -3.94
N ALA A 443 -17.80 -26.06 -2.83
CA ALA A 443 -18.31 -27.24 -2.12
C ALA A 443 -19.41 -27.97 -2.88
N ASN A 444 -20.23 -27.26 -3.65
CA ASN A 444 -21.33 -27.84 -4.44
C ASN A 444 -20.87 -28.37 -5.81
N GLY A 445 -19.82 -27.81 -6.40
CA GLY A 445 -19.24 -28.31 -7.66
C GLY A 445 -18.31 -29.52 -7.51
N ALA A 446 -18.03 -29.96 -6.28
CA ALA A 446 -17.26 -31.16 -5.96
C ALA A 446 -18.14 -32.40 -5.64
N ARG A 447 -19.45 -32.30 -5.86
CA ARG A 447 -20.38 -33.44 -5.99
C ARG A 447 -20.69 -33.64 -7.46
#